data_AF-W9RTI4-F1
#
_entry.id   AF-W9RTI4-F1
#
_cell.length_a   1.000
_cell.length_b   1.000
_cell.length_c   1.000
_cell.angle_alpha   90.00
_cell.angle_beta   90.00
_cell.angle_gamma   90.00
#
_symmetry.space_group_name_H-M   'P 1'
#
loop_
_entity.id
_entity.type
_entity.pdbx_description
1 polymer ?
#
loop_
_entity_poly.entity_id
_entity_poly.type
_entity_poly.pdbx_seq_one_letter_code
_entity_poly.pdbx_strand_id
1 'polypeptide(L)' 'MGIIRSGFSFILGTVCGVYIAQNYDVPNIKKLANTAIEMAKEEEKKYRKRKKGNDDD' A
#
# COMPACT_ATOMS: atom_id res chain seq x y z
N MET A 1 -8.00 -27.70 21.80
CA MET A 1 -8.08 -26.22 21.86
C MET A 1 -8.19 -25.71 20.44
N GLY A 2 -9.41 -25.34 20.04
CA GLY A 2 -9.78 -25.20 18.63
C GLY A 2 -9.46 -23.84 18.02
N ILE A 3 -9.61 -23.80 16.70
CA ILE A 3 -9.46 -22.66 15.78
C ILE A 3 -10.14 -21.40 16.31
N ILE A 4 -11.24 -21.53 17.06
CA ILE A 4 -11.98 -20.42 17.68
C ILE A 4 -11.15 -19.67 18.75
N ARG A 5 -10.35 -20.38 19.56
CA ARG A 5 -9.52 -19.75 20.61
C ARG A 5 -8.27 -19.07 20.03
N SER A 6 -7.75 -19.58 18.90
CA SER A 6 -6.56 -19.04 18.23
C SER A 6 -6.90 -17.95 17.20
N GLY A 7 -8.08 -17.99 16.57
CA GLY A 7 -8.50 -17.07 15.53
C GLY A 7 -9.42 -15.94 15.99
N PHE A 8 -9.77 -15.89 17.29
CA PHE A 8 -10.68 -14.87 17.82
C PHE A 8 -10.20 -13.44 17.51
N SER A 9 -8.91 -13.14 17.71
CA SER A 9 -8.36 -11.81 17.41
C SER A 9 -8.44 -11.45 15.93
N PHE A 10 -8.32 -12.45 15.04
CA PHE A 10 -8.45 -12.24 13.59
C PHE A 10 -9.89 -11.94 13.19
N ILE A 11 -10.85 -12.69 13.74
CA ILE A 11 -12.28 -12.46 13.49
C ILE A 11 -12.70 -11.10 14.06
N LEU A 12 -12.32 -10.80 15.30
CA LEU A 12 -12.63 -9.53 15.95
C LEU A 12 -12.02 -8.34 15.19
N GLY A 13 -10.75 -8.46 14.78
CA GLY A 13 -10.08 -7.45 13.96
C GLY A 13 -10.77 -7.23 12.60
N THR A 14 -11.23 -8.31 11.97
CA THR A 14 -11.97 -8.24 10.69
C THR A 14 -13.30 -7.53 10.87
N VAL A 15 -14.09 -7.89 11.89
CA VAL A 15 -15.39 -7.25 12.16
C VAL A 15 -15.22 -5.76 12.49
N CYS A 16 -14.26 -5.41 13.34
CA CYS A 16 -13.92 -4.01 13.62
C CYS A 16 -13.50 -3.25 12.36
N GLY A 17 -12.66 -3.85 11.50
CA GLY A 17 -12.23 -3.26 10.25
C GLY A 17 -13.39 -2.98 9.29
N VAL A 18 -14.31 -3.93 9.14
CA VAL A 18 -15.53 -3.76 8.32
C VAL A 18 -16.42 -2.67 8.90
N TYR A 19 -16.61 -2.62 10.22
CA TYR A 19 -17.41 -1.58 10.86
C TYR A 19 -16.84 -0.17 10.58
N ILE A 20 -15.52 0.01 10.71
CA ILE A 20 -14.88 1.28 10.39
C ILE A 20 -15.06 1.62 8.92
N ALA A 21 -14.91 0.64 8.02
CA ALA A 21 -15.05 0.84 6.58
C ALA A 21 -16.46 1.22 6.13
N GLN A 22 -17.48 0.85 6.90
CA GLN A 22 -18.87 1.21 6.64
C GLN A 22 -19.28 2.54 7.29
N ASN A 23 -18.71 2.89 8.45
CA ASN A 23 -19.14 4.05 9.25
C ASN A 23 -18.28 5.30 9.03
N TYR A 24 -17.13 5.18 8.38
CA TYR A 24 -16.26 6.30 8.02
C TYR A 24 -16.06 6.33 6.50
N ASP A 25 -15.86 7.53 5.96
CA ASP A 25 -15.44 7.73 4.57
C ASP A 25 -13.98 7.29 4.46
N VAL A 26 -13.76 5.99 4.21
CA VAL A 26 -12.41 5.46 4.08
C VAL A 26 -11.84 5.91 2.74
N PRO A 27 -10.74 6.68 2.75
CA PRO A 27 -10.17 7.19 1.52
C PRO A 27 -9.85 6.04 0.57
N ASN A 28 -10.10 6.26 -0.72
CA ASN A 28 -9.89 5.25 -1.74
C ASN A 28 -8.44 4.76 -1.73
N ILE A 29 -8.21 3.58 -1.15
CA ILE A 29 -6.87 3.00 -0.94
C ILE A 29 -6.16 2.79 -2.27
N LYS A 30 -6.90 2.50 -3.35
CA LYS A 30 -6.35 2.38 -4.71
C LYS A 30 -5.77 3.71 -5.19
N LYS A 31 -6.47 4.82 -4.93
CA LYS A 31 -5.97 6.17 -5.27
C LYS A 31 -4.72 6.49 -4.44
N LEU A 32 -4.76 6.22 -3.13
CA LEU A 32 -3.63 6.43 -2.23
C LEU A 32 -2.38 5.62 -2.67
N ALA A 33 -2.57 4.35 -3.00
CA ALA A 33 -1.51 3.47 -3.46
C ALA A 33 -0.93 3.92 -4.80
N ASN A 34 -1.78 4.33 -5.75
CA ASN A 34 -1.32 4.86 -7.03
C ASN A 34 -0.47 6.12 -6.84
N THR A 35 -0.92 7.07 -6.00
CA THR A 35 -0.15 8.28 -5.69
C THR A 35 1.18 7.93 -5.01
N ALA A 36 1.20 6.97 -4.09
CA ALA A 36 2.44 6.51 -3.47
C ALA A 36 3.43 5.91 -4.49
N ILE A 37 2.94 5.12 -5.45
CA ILE A 37 3.76 4.55 -6.53
C ILE A 37 4.28 5.66 -7.45
N GLU A 38 3.45 6.65 -7.77
CA GLU A 38 3.87 7.80 -8.59
C GLU A 38 4.97 8.62 -7.89
N MET A 39 4.81 8.93 -6.60
CA MET A 39 5.83 9.59 -5.81
C MET A 39 7.13 8.77 -5.75
N ALA A 40 7.03 7.46 -5.54
CA ALA A 40 8.19 6.58 -5.55
C ALA A 40 8.92 6.59 -6.90
N LYS A 41 8.20 6.60 -8.02
CA LYS A 41 8.78 6.71 -9.36
C LYS A 41 9.43 8.07 -9.60
N GLU A 42 8.87 9.14 -9.06
CA GLU A 42 9.47 10.48 -9.16
C GLU A 42 10.79 10.55 -8.40
N GLU A 43 10.81 10.05 -7.17
CA GLU A 43 12.03 9.93 -6.37
C GLU A 43 13.05 9.00 -7.06
N GLU A 44 12.60 7.86 -7.60
CA GLU A 44 13.47 6.98 -8.40
C GLU A 44 14.07 7.74 -9.58
N LYS A 45 13.27 8.45 -10.39
CA LYS A 45 13.76 9.24 -11.53
C LYS A 45 14.74 10.33 -11.11
N LYS A 46 14.49 10.99 -9.97
CA LYS A 46 15.33 12.05 -9.41
C LYS A 46 16.70 11.51 -8.99
N TYR A 47 16.76 10.34 -8.37
CA TYR A 47 18.02 9.73 -7.92
C TYR A 47 18.64 8.75 -8.90
N ARG A 48 17.95 8.39 -9.99
CA ARG A 48 18.51 7.55 -11.05
C ARG A 48 19.68 8.29 -11.69
N LYS A 49 20.89 7.75 -11.55
CA LYS A 49 22.07 8.23 -12.29
C LYS A 49 21.71 8.33 -13.78
N ARG A 50 21.99 9.49 -14.40
CA ARG A 50 21.86 9.68 -15.84
C ARG A 50 22.59 8.52 -16.53
N LYS A 51 21.92 7.84 -17.46
CA LYS A 51 22.56 6.82 -18.30
C LYS A 51 23.69 7.55 -19.04
N LYS A 52 24.94 7.18 -18.77
CA LYS A 52 26.06 7.64 -19.58
C LYS A 52 25.77 7.15 -20.99
N GLY A 53 25.59 8.06 -21.94
CA GLY A 53 25.59 7.69 -23.34
C GLY A 53 26.90 6.94 -23.57
N ASN A 54 26.82 5.72 -24.09
CA ASN A 54 27.91 5.23 -24.89
C ASN A 54 27.87 6.12 -26.14
N ASP A 55 28.61 7.22 -26.10
CA ASP A 55 29.11 7.89 -27.29
C ASP A 55 30.18 6.95 -27.85
N ASP A 56 29.73 5.84 -28.45
CA ASP A 56 30.53 5.00 -29.34
C ASP A 56 30.30 5.57 -30.77
N ASP A 57 30.99 6.67 -31.09
CA ASP A 57 31.56 7.01 -32.41
C ASP A 57 32.34 8.34 -32.35
#